data_AF-A0A954TH91-F1
#
_entry.id   AF-A0A954TH91-F1
#
_cell.length_a   1.000
_cell.length_b   1.000
_cell.length_c   1.000
_cell.angle_alpha   90.00
_cell.angle_beta   90.00
_cell.angle_gamma   90.00
#
_symmetry.space_group_name_H-M   'P 1'
#
loop_
_entity.id
_entity.type
_entity.pdbx_description
1 polymer ?
#
loop_
_entity_poly.entity_id
_entity_poly.type
_entity_poly.pdbx_seq_one_letter_code
_entity_poly.pdbx_strand_id
1 'polypeptide(L)' 'FSVGGDRFPPTALASMLAKYLRERLMESWNAFWQLHLPGIKPTAGYPLDARRFRREIEPLARELQLPLELWWRCK' A
#
# COMPACT_ATOMS: atom_id res chain seq x y z
N PHE A 1 18.11 -7.95 20.18
CA PHE A 1 16.73 -8.02 19.67
C PHE A 1 15.83 -8.35 20.84
N SER A 2 14.82 -7.53 21.13
CA SER A 2 13.86 -7.74 22.21
C SER A 2 12.43 -7.65 21.67
N VAL A 3 11.60 -8.64 21.98
CA VAL A 3 10.15 -8.57 21.74
C VAL A 3 9.53 -7.63 22.78
N GLY A 4 8.59 -6.77 22.38
CA GLY A 4 8.01 -5.74 23.27
C GLY A 4 8.78 -4.42 23.30
N GLY A 5 9.42 -4.05 22.19
CA GLY A 5 10.19 -2.80 22.07
C GLY A 5 9.36 -1.52 22.21
N ASP A 6 8.03 -1.61 22.17
CA ASP A 6 7.07 -0.52 22.45
C ASP A 6 7.17 0.03 23.88
N ARG A 7 7.83 -0.68 24.79
CA ARG A 7 8.18 -0.15 26.12
C ARG A 7 9.23 0.96 26.08
N PHE A 8 9.97 1.09 24.98
CA PHE A 8 10.95 2.16 24.79
C PHE A 8 10.29 3.32 24.01
N PRO A 9 10.17 4.53 24.58
CA PRO A 9 9.43 5.63 23.96
C PRO A 9 9.85 5.96 22.50
N PRO A 10 11.15 5.97 22.13
CA PRO A 10 11.55 6.22 20.74
C PRO A 10 11.06 5.13 19.77
N THR A 11 11.12 3.86 20.19
CA THR A 11 10.65 2.71 19.39
C THR A 11 9.14 2.71 19.26
N ALA A 12 8.42 3.05 20.33
CA ALA A 12 6.97 3.21 20.32
C ALA A 12 6.55 4.29 19.33
N LEU A 13 7.17 5.48 19.40
CA LEU A 13 6.92 6.59 18.50
C LEU A 13 7.22 6.22 17.05
N ALA A 14 8.37 5.60 16.77
CA ALA A 14 8.72 5.13 15.43
C ALA A 14 7.68 4.14 14.90
N SER A 15 7.18 3.24 15.74
CA SER A 15 6.14 2.27 15.37
C SER A 15 4.80 2.95 15.08
N MET A 16 4.42 3.97 15.87
CA MET A 16 3.21 4.76 15.65
C MET A 16 3.29 5.54 14.33
N LEU A 17 4.41 6.21 14.08
CA LEU A 17 4.66 6.94 12.83
C LEU A 17 4.63 6.01 11.62
N ALA A 18 5.28 4.85 11.71
CA ALA A 18 5.27 3.87 10.63
C ALA A 18 3.84 3.38 10.29
N LYS A 19 3.01 3.13 11.32
CA LYS A 19 1.60 2.76 11.11
C LYS A 19 0.81 3.91 10.51
N TYR A 20 0.98 5.12 11.02
CA TYR A 20 0.29 6.29 10.49
C TYR A 20 0.63 6.54 9.02
N LEU A 21 1.91 6.51 8.66
CA LEU A 21 2.38 6.68 7.29
C LEU A 21 1.85 5.58 6.38
N ARG A 22 1.83 4.32 6.85
CA ARG A 22 1.23 3.21 6.09
C ARG A 22 -0.22 3.52 5.70
N GLU A 23 -1.05 3.96 6.65
CA GLU A 23 -2.45 4.28 6.38
C GLU A 23 -2.60 5.44 5.39
N ARG A 24 -1.83 6.53 5.56
CA ARG A 24 -1.87 7.68 4.64
C ARG A 24 -1.43 7.32 3.22
N LEU A 25 -0.37 6.50 3.10
CA LEU A 25 0.10 6.03 1.80
C LEU A 25 -0.93 5.10 1.14
N MET A 26 -1.61 4.23 1.88
CA MET A 26 -2.68 3.38 1.34
C MET A 26 -3.90 4.20 0.89
N GLU A 27 -4.27 5.26 1.60
CA GLU A 27 -5.34 6.16 1.15
C GLU A 27 -4.97 6.86 -0.16
N SER A 28 -3.78 7.47 -0.23
CA SER A 28 -3.32 8.12 -1.46
C SER A 28 -3.20 7.14 -2.62
N TRP A 29 -2.75 5.91 -2.33
CA TRP A 29 -2.65 4.83 -3.30
C TRP A 29 -4.02 4.48 -3.90
N ASN A 30 -5.01 4.25 -3.04
CA ASN A 30 -6.36 3.94 -3.47
C ASN A 30 -7.00 5.10 -4.24
N ALA A 31 -6.79 6.34 -3.78
CA ALA A 31 -7.31 7.53 -4.44
C ALA A 31 -6.80 7.69 -5.88
N PHE A 32 -5.49 7.46 -6.11
CA PHE A 32 -4.91 7.50 -7.45
C PHE A 32 -5.61 6.51 -8.39
N TRP A 33 -5.78 5.26 -7.96
CA TRP A 33 -6.40 4.24 -8.81
C TRP A 33 -7.91 4.43 -8.97
N GLN A 34 -8.62 4.91 -7.95
CA GLN A 34 -10.05 5.20 -8.06
C GLN A 34 -10.34 6.37 -9.00
N LEU A 35 -9.42 7.32 -9.12
CA LEU A 35 -9.53 8.42 -10.08
C LEU A 35 -9.44 7.91 -11.53
N HIS A 36 -8.57 6.93 -11.79
CA HIS A 36 -8.35 6.40 -13.14
C HIS A 36 -9.24 5.19 -13.49
N LEU A 37 -9.67 4.43 -12.48
CA LEU A 37 -10.54 3.26 -12.61
C LEU A 37 -11.74 3.39 -11.66
N PRO A 38 -12.79 4.13 -12.06
CA PRO A 38 -13.98 4.32 -11.25
C PRO A 38 -14.62 2.99 -10.85
N GLY A 39 -14.93 2.83 -9.57
CA GLY A 39 -15.59 1.63 -9.03
C GLY A 39 -14.66 0.51 -8.56
N ILE A 40 -13.33 0.66 -8.68
CA ILE A 40 -12.40 -0.29 -8.07
C ILE A 40 -12.53 -0.29 -6.53
N LYS A 41 -12.57 -1.48 -5.94
CA LYS A 41 -12.59 -1.62 -4.48
C LYS A 41 -11.20 -1.31 -3.92
N PRO A 42 -11.10 -0.47 -2.87
CA PRO A 42 -9.82 -0.14 -2.27
C PRO A 42 -9.13 -1.38 -1.69
N THR A 43 -7.80 -1.32 -1.60
CA THR A 43 -6.96 -2.35 -0.99
C THR A 43 -6.36 -1.88 0.33
N ALA A 44 -6.26 -2.81 1.28
CA ALA A 44 -5.51 -2.67 2.53
C ALA A 44 -4.07 -3.22 2.41
N GLY A 45 -3.67 -3.73 1.24
CA GLY A 45 -2.32 -4.22 0.96
C GLY A 45 -1.97 -5.57 1.57
N TYR A 46 -2.94 -6.34 2.08
CA TYR A 46 -2.71 -7.71 2.55
C TYR A 46 -2.52 -8.68 1.37
N PRO A 47 -1.75 -9.78 1.48
CA PRO A 47 -1.36 -10.59 0.32
C PRO A 47 -2.50 -11.08 -0.58
N LEU A 48 -3.64 -11.49 -0.01
CA LEU A 48 -4.81 -11.92 -0.79
C LEU A 48 -5.48 -10.74 -1.49
N ASP A 49 -5.69 -9.66 -0.75
CA ASP A 49 -6.33 -8.43 -1.20
C ASP A 49 -5.49 -7.69 -2.25
N ALA A 50 -4.18 -7.58 -2.04
CA ALA A 50 -3.22 -7.00 -2.97
C ALA A 50 -3.14 -7.78 -4.30
N ARG A 51 -3.30 -9.11 -4.27
CA ARG A 51 -3.38 -9.92 -5.50
C ARG A 51 -4.65 -9.65 -6.30
N ARG A 52 -5.80 -9.48 -5.63
CA ARG A 52 -7.05 -9.04 -6.28
C ARG A 52 -6.84 -7.67 -6.92
N PHE A 53 -6.40 -6.70 -6.12
CA PHE A 53 -6.21 -5.33 -6.56
C PHE A 53 -5.24 -5.23 -7.74
N ARG A 54 -4.11 -5.96 -7.70
CA ARG A 54 -3.17 -6.06 -8.83
C ARG A 54 -3.86 -6.47 -10.13
N ARG A 55 -4.69 -7.52 -10.10
CA ARG A 55 -5.37 -8.00 -11.31
C ARG A 55 -6.34 -6.95 -11.87
N GLU A 56 -6.96 -6.17 -10.99
CA GLU A 56 -7.90 -5.11 -11.37
C GLU A 56 -7.17 -3.90 -12.01
N ILE A 57 -6.01 -3.49 -11.46
CA ILE A 57 -5.26 -2.32 -11.97
C ILE A 57 -4.31 -2.64 -13.14
N GLU A 58 -3.91 -3.90 -13.33
CA GLU A 58 -2.88 -4.28 -14.32
C GLU A 58 -3.21 -3.88 -15.77
N PRO A 59 -4.46 -4.00 -16.28
CA PRO A 59 -4.80 -3.51 -17.61
C PRO A 59 -4.53 -2.01 -17.77
N LEU A 60 -5.02 -1.21 -16.83
CA LEU A 60 -4.83 0.24 -16.82
C LEU A 60 -3.37 0.65 -16.60
N ALA A 61 -2.65 -0.07 -15.73
CA ALA A 61 -1.22 0.18 -15.50
C ALA A 61 -0.39 0.00 -16.79
N ARG A 62 -0.77 -0.97 -17.63
CA ARG A 62 -0.15 -1.20 -18.95
C ARG A 62 -0.51 -0.09 -19.93
N GLU A 63 -1.76 0.37 -19.95
CA GLU A 63 -2.20 1.50 -20.79
C GLU A 63 -1.45 2.79 -20.42
N LEU A 64 -1.25 3.04 -19.13
CA LEU A 64 -0.48 4.18 -18.61
C LEU A 64 1.04 3.99 -18.70
N GLN A 65 1.51 2.85 -19.25
CA GLN A 65 2.92 2.51 -19.40
C GLN A 65 3.72 2.62 -18.09
N LEU A 66 3.10 2.30 -16.96
CA LEU A 66 3.73 2.40 -15.65
C LEU A 66 4.70 1.23 -15.42
N PRO A 67 5.99 1.50 -15.14
CA PRO A 67 6.95 0.46 -14.75
C PRO A 67 6.43 -0.35 -13.56
N LEU A 68 6.56 -1.69 -13.64
CA LEU A 68 6.04 -2.61 -12.63
C LEU A 68 6.53 -2.28 -11.21
N GLU A 69 7.78 -1.83 -11.08
CA GLU A 69 8.44 -1.51 -9.81
C GLU A 69 7.79 -0.34 -9.06
N LEU A 70 7.07 0.55 -9.76
CA LEU A 70 6.39 1.70 -9.14
C LEU A 70 5.14 1.29 -8.37
N TRP A 71 4.51 0.18 -8.77
CA TRP A 71 3.18 -0.19 -8.30
C TRP A 71 3.08 -1.62 -7.77
N TRP A 72 4.14 -2.42 -7.95
CA TRP A 72 4.24 -3.76 -7.42
C TRP A 72 5.63 -4.00 -6.80
N ARG A 73 5.63 -4.57 -5.60
CA ARG A 73 6.87 -4.92 -4.91
C ARG A 73 7.58 -6.09 -5.63
N CYS A 74 8.73 -5.80 -6.24
CA CYS A 74 9.66 -6.81 -6.73
C CYS A 74 10.41 -7.47 -5.56
N LYS A 75 10.82 -8.73 -5.73
CA LYS A 75 11.62 -9.47 -4.75
C LYS A 75 13.07 -9.02 -4.77
#